data_AF-A0A482TGQ6-F1
#
_entry.id   AF-A0A482TGQ6-F1
#
_cell.length_a   1.000
_cell.length_b   1.000
_cell.length_c   1.000
_cell.angle_alpha   90.00
_cell.angle_beta   90.00
_cell.angle_gamma   90.00
#
_symmetry.space_group_name_H-M   'P 1'
#
loop_
_entity.id
_entity.type
_entity.pdbx_description
1 polymer ?
#
loop_
_entity_poly.entity_id
_entity_poly.type
_entity_poly.pdbx_seq_one_letter_code
_entity_poly.pdbx_strand_id
1 'polypeptide(L)' 'MKSQPTVLFVRSPSQDRAAISMLRDSDLTVHEFDGVRDLECALGDYDTDCVVTNCEVENPDGTQYLGG' A
#
# COMPACT_ATOMS: atom_id res chain seq x y z
N MET A 1 19.63 -17.64 -2.39
CA MET A 1 18.21 -17.44 -2.76
C MET A 1 18.03 -15.96 -3.03
N LYS A 2 17.34 -15.57 -4.11
CA LYS A 2 16.90 -14.17 -4.25
C LYS A 2 15.81 -13.93 -3.21
N SER A 3 15.89 -12.82 -2.47
CA SER A 3 14.79 -12.38 -1.62
C SER A 3 13.57 -12.11 -2.51
N GLN A 4 12.37 -12.40 -2.00
CA GLN A 4 11.15 -11.97 -2.66
C GLN A 4 11.11 -10.44 -2.71
N PRO A 5 10.58 -9.83 -3.78
CA PRO A 5 10.46 -8.38 -3.84
C PRO A 5 9.57 -7.85 -2.71
N THR A 6 9.97 -6.73 -2.12
CA THR A 6 9.25 -6.07 -1.04
C THR A 6 8.37 -4.94 -1.59
N VAL A 7 7.08 -4.98 -1.27
CA VAL A 7 6.08 -3.98 -1.60
C VAL A 7 5.55 -3.33 -0.33
N LEU A 8 5.66 -2.01 -0.23
CA LEU A 8 4.97 -1.21 0.78
C LEU A 8 3.65 -0.71 0.19
N PHE A 9 2.53 -1.04 0.82
CA PHE A 9 1.19 -0.77 0.32
C PHE A 9 0.41 0.09 1.31
N VAL A 10 0.03 1.31 0.92
CA VAL A 10 -0.89 2.14 1.72
C VAL A 10 -2.32 1.73 1.38
N ARG A 11 -3.02 1.14 2.35
CA ARG A 11 -4.35 0.56 2.16
C ARG A 11 -5.47 1.56 2.39
N SER A 12 -6.47 1.49 1.52
CA SER A 12 -7.83 1.92 1.78
C SER A 12 -8.54 0.89 2.67
N PRO A 13 -9.18 1.32 3.78
CA PRO A 13 -9.96 0.42 4.64
C PRO A 13 -11.09 -0.30 3.91
N SER A 14 -11.60 0.26 2.80
CA SER A 14 -12.83 -0.20 2.17
C SER A 14 -12.63 -0.99 0.87
N GLN A 15 -11.51 -0.82 0.15
CA GLN A 15 -11.36 -1.34 -1.22
C GLN A 15 -10.22 -2.34 -1.44
N ASP A 16 -9.18 -2.34 -0.60
CA ASP A 16 -7.90 -2.94 -1.02
C ASP A 16 -7.68 -4.39 -0.56
N ARG A 17 -8.63 -4.98 0.17
CA ARG A 17 -8.47 -6.33 0.73
C ARG A 17 -8.25 -7.40 -0.35
N ALA A 18 -8.91 -7.27 -1.51
CA ALA A 18 -8.73 -8.19 -2.63
C ALA A 18 -7.39 -7.97 -3.35
N ALA A 19 -6.98 -6.72 -3.55
CA ALA A 19 -5.71 -6.38 -4.19
C ALA A 19 -4.51 -6.88 -3.35
N ILE A 20 -4.56 -6.68 -2.03
CA ILE A 20 -3.53 -7.15 -1.10
C ILE A 20 -3.43 -8.68 -1.09
N SER A 21 -4.57 -9.39 -1.14
CA SER A 21 -4.59 -10.85 -1.25
C SER A 21 -3.88 -11.31 -2.53
N MET A 22 -4.20 -10.68 -3.68
CA MET A 22 -3.56 -11.01 -4.96
C MET A 22 -2.05 -10.76 -4.94
N LEU A 23 -1.60 -9.66 -4.33
CA LEU A 23 -0.16 -9.37 -4.22
C LEU A 23 0.57 -10.42 -3.37
N ARG A 24 -0.03 -10.84 -2.26
CA ARG A 24 0.53 -11.91 -1.40
C ARG A 24 0.63 -13.25 -2.11
N ASP A 25 -0.35 -13.58 -2.95
CA ASP A 25 -0.35 -14.81 -3.74
C ASP A 25 0.70 -14.80 -4.87
N SER A 26 1.30 -13.64 -5.17
CA SER A 26 2.25 -13.43 -6.27
C SER A 26 3.73 -13.55 -5.85
N ASP A 27 4.03 -14.25 -4.76
CA ASP A 27 5.39 -14.38 -4.18
C ASP A 27 6.05 -13.03 -3.84
N LEU A 28 5.26 -12.06 -3.36
CA LEU A 28 5.72 -10.75 -2.90
C LEU A 28 5.65 -10.65 -1.37
N THR A 29 6.64 -9.99 -0.78
CA THR A 29 6.53 -9.55 0.62
C THR A 29 5.76 -8.24 0.66
N VAL A 30 4.58 -8.23 1.28
CA VAL A 30 3.69 -7.05 1.33
C VAL A 30 3.57 -6.52 2.75
N HIS A 31 3.95 -5.25 2.95
CA HIS A 31 3.73 -4.50 4.20
C HIS A 31 2.61 -3.49 4.00
N GLU A 32 1.61 -3.52 4.87
CA GLU A 32 0.42 -2.67 4.79
C GLU A 32 0.53 -1.48 5.74
N PHE A 33 0.11 -0.30 5.30
CA PHE A 33 0.07 0.94 6.08
C PHE A 33 -1.29 1.62 5.97
N ASP A 34 -1.80 2.20 7.05
CA ASP A 34 -3.12 2.83 7.09
C ASP A 34 -3.15 4.22 6.43
N GLY A 35 -1.98 4.79 6.15
CA GLY A 35 -1.86 6.08 5.49
C GLY A 35 -0.42 6.37 5.07
N VAL A 36 -0.27 7.40 4.23
CA VAL A 36 1.03 7.89 3.78
C VAL A 36 1.92 8.29 4.95
N ARG A 37 1.33 8.80 6.04
CA ARG A 37 2.07 9.21 7.23
C ARG A 37 2.77 8.05 7.95
N ASP A 38 2.11 6.90 8.05
CA ASP A 38 2.69 5.72 8.68
C ASP A 38 3.79 5.12 7.80
N LEU A 39 3.57 5.15 6.48
CA LEU A 39 4.58 4.79 5.49
C LEU A 39 5.81 5.70 5.58
N GLU A 40 5.64 7.02 5.67
CA GLU A 40 6.74 7.99 5.83
C GLU A 40 7.59 7.67 7.06
N CYS A 41 6.96 7.31 8.17
CA CYS A 41 7.65 6.98 9.41
C CYS A 41 8.50 5.70 9.28
N ALA A 42 8.09 4.75 8.44
CA ALA A 42 8.71 3.43 8.35
C ALA A 42 9.56 3.22 7.09
N LEU A 43 9.62 4.18 6.16
CA LEU A 43 10.29 4.04 4.86
C LEU A 43 11.78 3.70 4.96
N GLY A 44 12.43 4.06 6.08
CA GLY A 44 13.82 3.74 6.37
C GLY A 44 14.06 2.35 6.95
N ASP A 45 13.00 1.63 7.34
CA ASP A 45 13.09 0.33 8.00
C ASP A 45 13.04 -0.84 7.01
N TYR A 46 12.71 -0.58 5.74
CA TYR A 46 12.50 -1.60 4.71
C TYR A 46 13.42 -1.39 3.50
N ASP A 47 14.09 -2.46 3.08
CA ASP A 47 14.71 -2.55 1.75
C ASP A 47 13.59 -2.82 0.73
N THR A 48 13.07 -1.75 0.13
CA THR A 48 11.83 -1.75 -0.65
C THR A 48 12.11 -1.69 -2.15
N ASP A 49 11.44 -2.56 -2.91
CA ASP A 49 11.51 -2.56 -4.38
C ASP A 49 10.40 -1.71 -5.01
N CYS A 50 9.24 -1.59 -4.35
CA CYS A 50 8.08 -0.85 -4.85
C CYS A 50 7.22 -0.26 -3.72
N VAL A 51 6.72 0.95 -3.94
CA VAL A 51 5.73 1.60 -3.08
C VAL A 51 4.44 1.78 -3.87
N VAL A 52 3.34 1.26 -3.34
CA VAL A 52 1.99 1.44 -3.88
C VAL A 52 1.21 2.28 -2.88
N THR A 53 0.88 3.50 -3.29
CA THR A 53 0.00 4.37 -2.50
C THR A 53 -1.34 4.47 -3.19
N ASN A 54 -2.41 4.11 -2.48
CA ASN A 54 -3.73 4.46 -2.95
C ASN A 54 -3.96 5.96 -2.70
N CYS A 55 -4.02 6.76 -3.77
CA CYS A 55 -4.27 8.19 -3.68
C CYS A 55 -5.78 8.41 -3.48
N GLU A 56 -6.31 8.04 -2.32
CA GLU A 56 -7.69 8.40 -1.98
C GLU A 56 -7.75 9.88 -1.61
N VAL A 57 -8.38 10.66 -2.47
CA VAL A 57 -8.76 12.03 -2.13
C VAL A 57 -10.18 11.96 -1.58
N GLU A 58 -10.32 12.13 -0.27
CA GLU A 58 -11.61 12.35 0.36
C GLU A 58 -12.00 13.82 0.18
N ASN A 59 -13.09 14.05 -0.54
CA ASN A 59 -13.67 15.37 -0.69
C ASN A 59 -14.41 15.77 0.59
N PRO A 60 -14.63 17.09 0.83
CA PRO A 60 -15.42 17.58 1.95
C PRO A 60 -16.86 17.04 2.00
N ASP A 61 -17.36 16.50 0.89
CA ASP A 61 -18.68 15.87 0.78
C ASP A 61 -18.69 14.36 1.10
N GLY A 62 -17.53 13.81 1.51
CA GLY A 62 -17.35 12.40 1.84
C GLY A 62 -17.15 11.48 0.63
N THR A 63 -17.03 12.03 -0.59
CA THR A 63 -16.74 11.23 -1.78
C THR A 63 -15.26 10.91 -1.87
N GLN A 64 -14.93 9.64 -2.14
CA GLN A 64 -13.56 9.18 -2.32
C GLN A 64 -13.32 8.83 -3.80
N TYR A 65 -12.23 9.35 -4.36
CA TYR A 65 -11.78 9.02 -5.70
C TYR A 65 -10.36 8.46 -5.67
N LEU A 66 -10.11 7.48 -6.54
CA LEU A 66 -8.76 7.02 -6.88
C LEU A 66 -8.11 8.12 -7.71
N GLY A 67 -7.21 8.90 -7.11
CA GLY A 67 -6.41 9.89 -7.80
C GLY A 67 -5.44 9.21 -8.78
N GLY A 68 -5.63 9.46 -10.08
CA GLY A 68 -4.72 9.09 -11.17
C GLY A 68 -3.89 10.27 -11.63
#